data_AF-A0A3P6B7G4-F1
#
_entry.id   AF-A0A3P6B7G4-F1
#
_cell.length_a   1.000
_cell.length_b   1.000
_cell.length_c   1.000
_cell.angle_alpha   90.00
_cell.angle_beta   90.00
_cell.angle_gamma   90.00
#
_symmetry.space_group_name_H-M   'P 1'
#
loop_
_entity.id
_entity.type
_entity.pdbx_description
1 polymer ?
#
loop_
_entity_poly.entity_id
_entity_poly.type
_entity_poly.pdbx_seq_one_letter_code
_entity_poly.pdbx_strand_id
1 'polypeptide(L)'
;MKETLVRCNYKEIEGEYKFCGTSLESMLDLAKKTIASNADIKVMTTKVIAQNTTSYALHNYTFVETPKELVGIKMLGCHRMPYPYVVYYCHGHKSGARVFEVSLVTDDGRQRVVGPAVCHMNTSMWNADHVAFKVLKIEPRSAPVCHFFPLDNIVWLAN
;
A
#
# COMPACT_ATOMS: atom_id res chain seq x y z
N MET A 1 -7.17 -14.68 -10.74
CA MET A 1 -8.62 -14.56 -11.01
C MET A 1 -9.49 -15.02 -9.85
N LYS A 2 -9.61 -16.33 -9.55
CA LYS A 2 -10.46 -16.81 -8.43
C LYS A 2 -10.05 -16.18 -7.09
N GLU A 3 -8.76 -16.05 -6.84
CA GLU A 3 -8.24 -15.38 -5.64
C GLU A 3 -8.67 -13.91 -5.54
N THR A 4 -8.64 -13.16 -6.65
CA THR A 4 -9.13 -11.77 -6.69
C THR A 4 -10.57 -11.68 -6.22
N LEU A 5 -11.45 -12.54 -6.75
CA LEU A 5 -12.86 -12.58 -6.36
C LEU A 5 -13.02 -12.95 -4.89
N VAL A 6 -12.25 -13.93 -4.40
CA VAL A 6 -12.28 -14.30 -2.98
C VAL A 6 -11.85 -13.14 -2.09
N ARG A 7 -10.78 -12.42 -2.43
CA ARG A 7 -10.32 -11.26 -1.63
C ARG A 7 -11.32 -10.11 -1.65
N CYS A 8 -11.91 -9.81 -2.81
CA CYS A 8 -12.92 -8.76 -2.94
C CYS A 8 -14.22 -9.09 -2.18
N ASN A 9 -14.56 -10.37 -2.06
CA ASN A 9 -15.76 -10.83 -1.36
C ASN A 9 -15.53 -11.22 0.10
N TYR A 10 -14.28 -11.19 0.58
CA TYR A 10 -13.97 -11.55 1.96
C TYR A 10 -14.60 -10.52 2.89
N LYS A 11 -15.15 -10.95 4.03
CA LYS A 11 -15.65 -9.99 5.03
C LYS A 11 -14.50 -9.17 5.61
N GLU A 12 -14.77 -7.93 5.97
CA GLU A 12 -13.82 -7.09 6.70
C GLU A 12 -13.55 -7.68 8.08
N ILE A 13 -12.30 -7.58 8.54
CA ILE A 13 -12.01 -7.81 9.95
C ILE A 13 -12.42 -6.60 10.79
N GLU A 14 -12.49 -6.77 12.11
CA GLU A 14 -12.85 -5.67 13.01
C GLU A 14 -11.91 -4.47 12.82
N GLY A 15 -12.50 -3.32 12.47
CA GLY A 15 -11.75 -2.07 12.27
C GLY A 15 -11.10 -1.91 10.90
N GLU A 16 -11.17 -2.92 10.02
CA GLU A 16 -10.72 -2.80 8.63
C GLU A 16 -11.74 -2.00 7.79
N TYR A 17 -11.22 -1.18 6.90
CA TYR A 17 -11.95 -0.65 5.75
C TYR A 17 -11.47 -1.39 4.52
N LYS A 18 -12.38 -1.91 3.70
CA LYS A 18 -12.01 -2.65 2.50
C LYS A 18 -13.07 -2.52 1.42
N PHE A 19 -12.61 -2.43 0.17
CA PHE A 19 -13.48 -2.56 -0.99
C PHE A 19 -12.64 -2.92 -2.22
N CYS A 20 -13.31 -3.35 -3.28
CA CYS A 20 -12.70 -3.45 -4.60
C CYS A 20 -13.28 -2.39 -5.53
N GLY A 21 -12.40 -1.57 -6.10
CA GLY A 21 -12.77 -0.61 -7.16
C GLY A 21 -12.47 -1.20 -8.53
N THR A 22 -13.42 -1.08 -9.45
CA THR A 22 -13.29 -1.57 -10.84
C THR A 22 -13.03 -0.46 -11.84
N SER A 23 -13.03 0.80 -11.39
CA SER A 23 -12.65 1.99 -12.14
C SER A 23 -12.01 3.03 -11.22
N LEU A 24 -11.36 4.04 -11.80
CA LEU A 24 -10.76 5.13 -11.02
C LEU A 24 -11.82 5.96 -10.29
N GLU A 25 -12.95 6.22 -10.94
CA GLU A 25 -14.08 6.97 -10.41
C GLU A 25 -14.69 6.25 -9.21
N SER A 26 -14.94 4.94 -9.35
CA SER A 26 -15.44 4.12 -8.24
C SER A 26 -14.47 4.09 -7.06
N MET A 27 -13.16 3.96 -7.32
CA MET A 27 -12.14 4.03 -6.27
C MET A 27 -12.14 5.38 -5.55
N LEU A 28 -12.19 6.48 -6.31
CA LEU A 28 -12.18 7.84 -5.78
C LEU A 28 -13.38 8.09 -4.86
N ASP A 29 -14.58 7.72 -5.31
CA ASP A 29 -15.82 7.88 -4.55
C ASP A 29 -15.80 7.07 -3.25
N LEU A 30 -15.35 5.82 -3.31
CA LEU A 30 -15.25 4.94 -2.15
C LEU A 30 -14.15 5.38 -1.18
N ALA A 31 -13.01 5.85 -1.69
CA ALA A 31 -11.93 6.41 -0.88
C ALA A 31 -12.42 7.66 -0.13
N LYS A 32 -13.07 8.61 -0.82
CA LYS A 32 -13.67 9.79 -0.18
C LYS A 32 -14.65 9.41 0.93
N LYS A 33 -15.57 8.49 0.65
CA LYS A 33 -16.55 8.01 1.64
C LYS A 33 -15.89 7.36 2.86
N THR A 34 -14.75 6.71 2.68
CA THR A 34 -14.08 5.92 3.72
C THR A 34 -13.16 6.77 4.60
N ILE A 35 -12.32 7.62 4.00
CA ILE A 35 -11.27 8.34 4.74
C ILE A 35 -11.46 9.85 4.80
N ALA A 36 -12.38 10.44 4.01
CA ALA A 36 -12.50 11.89 3.84
C ALA A 36 -13.96 12.36 3.69
N SER A 37 -14.77 12.21 4.74
CA SER A 37 -16.11 12.81 4.77
C SER A 37 -15.98 14.34 4.82
N ASN A 38 -15.98 15.00 3.66
CA ASN A 38 -15.89 16.45 3.44
C ASN A 38 -14.47 17.06 3.44
N ALA A 39 -13.43 16.27 3.14
CA ALA A 39 -12.07 16.77 2.97
C ALA A 39 -11.51 16.43 1.59
N ASP A 40 -10.55 17.23 1.11
CA ASP A 40 -9.79 16.90 -0.09
C ASP A 40 -8.93 15.65 0.16
N ILE A 41 -8.89 14.77 -0.84
CA ILE A 41 -8.03 13.59 -0.80
C ILE A 41 -6.82 13.83 -1.69
N LYS A 42 -5.67 13.37 -1.23
CA LYS A 42 -4.42 13.36 -1.99
C LYS A 42 -4.10 11.94 -2.43
N VAL A 43 -3.26 11.81 -3.45
CA VAL A 43 -2.83 10.53 -3.98
C VAL A 43 -1.30 10.46 -3.95
N MET A 44 -0.78 9.33 -3.47
CA MET A 44 0.63 8.96 -3.61
C MET A 44 0.73 7.72 -4.48
N THR A 45 1.69 7.74 -5.41
CA THR A 45 2.07 6.62 -6.26
C THR A 45 3.57 6.49 -6.29
N THR A 46 4.05 5.33 -6.71
CA THR A 46 5.48 5.08 -6.86
C THR A 46 5.95 5.58 -8.22
N LYS A 47 7.04 6.34 -8.23
CA LYS A 47 7.67 6.92 -9.41
C LYS A 47 9.05 6.33 -9.60
N VAL A 48 9.35 5.89 -10.83
CA VAL A 48 10.71 5.47 -11.22
C VAL A 48 11.43 6.63 -11.89
N ILE A 49 12.67 6.86 -11.49
CA ILE A 49 13.58 7.83 -12.05
C ILE A 49 14.82 7.06 -12.50
N ALA A 50 15.00 6.92 -13.82
CA ALA A 50 16.14 6.25 -14.44
C ALA A 50 16.78 7.18 -15.46
N GLN A 51 18.11 7.12 -15.61
CA GLN A 51 18.84 8.00 -16.54
C GLN A 51 18.60 7.65 -18.01
N ASN A 52 18.51 6.35 -18.34
CA ASN A 52 18.37 5.87 -19.72
C ASN A 52 17.14 4.95 -19.86
N THR A 53 17.26 3.73 -19.35
CA THR A 53 16.23 2.69 -19.48
C THR A 53 15.75 2.24 -18.11
N THR A 54 14.43 2.26 -17.94
CA THR A 54 13.78 1.69 -16.76
C THR A 54 13.90 0.17 -16.79
N SER A 55 14.44 -0.40 -15.72
CA SER A 55 14.46 -1.84 -15.49
C SER A 55 13.32 -2.22 -14.54
N TYR A 56 12.51 -3.20 -14.95
CA TYR A 56 11.45 -3.80 -14.13
C TYR A 56 11.88 -5.14 -13.51
N ALA A 57 13.17 -5.48 -13.59
CA ALA A 57 13.71 -6.66 -12.93
C ALA A 57 13.65 -6.50 -11.40
N LEU A 58 13.75 -7.64 -10.70
CA LEU A 58 13.93 -7.65 -9.26
C LEU A 58 15.33 -7.13 -8.93
N HIS A 59 15.38 -6.13 -8.06
CA HIS A 59 16.61 -5.50 -7.58
C HIS A 59 16.59 -5.44 -6.05
N ASN A 60 17.77 -5.44 -5.46
CA ASN A 60 17.91 -4.98 -4.08
C ASN A 60 17.87 -3.46 -4.07
N TYR A 61 17.27 -2.90 -3.01
CA TYR A 61 17.13 -1.47 -2.85
C TYR A 61 17.73 -1.01 -1.53
N THR A 62 18.32 0.17 -1.55
CA THR A 62 18.81 0.86 -0.36
C THR A 62 18.17 2.23 -0.24
N PHE A 63 18.01 2.72 0.99
CA PHE A 63 17.48 4.06 1.22
C PHE A 63 18.52 5.11 0.84
N VAL A 64 18.12 6.06 0.00
CA VAL A 64 18.95 7.23 -0.35
C VAL A 64 18.92 8.26 0.77
N GLU A 65 17.77 8.40 1.43
CA GLU A 65 17.54 9.33 2.53
C GLU A 65 16.62 8.68 3.57
N THR A 66 16.59 9.25 4.77
CA THR A 66 15.71 8.79 5.84
C THR A 66 14.24 8.89 5.39
N PRO A 67 13.41 7.84 5.60
CA PRO A 67 11.99 7.89 5.30
C PRO A 67 11.29 9.09 5.94
N LYS A 68 10.55 9.86 5.14
CA LYS A 68 9.80 11.03 5.60
C LYS A 68 8.40 10.63 6.01
N GLU A 69 8.10 10.66 7.29
CA GLU A 69 6.76 10.33 7.79
C GLU A 69 5.73 11.42 7.49
N LEU A 70 4.53 10.99 7.11
CA LEU A 70 3.35 11.84 6.98
C LEU A 70 2.49 11.66 8.24
N VAL A 71 2.62 12.60 9.18
CA VAL A 71 1.95 12.54 10.49
C VAL A 71 0.51 13.03 10.40
N GLY A 72 -0.40 12.39 11.15
CA GLY A 72 -1.80 12.81 11.26
C GLY A 72 -2.65 12.50 10.03
N ILE A 73 -2.17 11.65 9.13
CA ILE A 73 -2.86 11.31 7.88
C ILE A 73 -3.66 10.02 8.01
N LYS A 74 -4.92 10.05 7.56
CA LYS A 74 -5.69 8.85 7.25
C LYS A 74 -5.31 8.36 5.87
N MET A 75 -5.20 7.05 5.72
CA MET A 75 -4.75 6.45 4.46
C MET A 75 -5.60 5.26 4.05
N LEU A 76 -5.65 5.01 2.74
CA LEU A 76 -6.18 3.80 2.16
C LEU A 76 -5.22 3.33 1.06
N GLY A 77 -4.64 2.14 1.23
CA GLY A 77 -3.80 1.51 0.22
C GLY A 77 -4.65 0.74 -0.78
N CYS A 78 -4.45 0.98 -2.08
CA CYS A 78 -5.13 0.29 -3.17
C CYS A 78 -4.11 -0.49 -4.01
N HIS A 79 -4.29 -1.80 -4.08
CA HIS A 79 -3.43 -2.74 -4.75
C HIS A 79 -4.07 -3.27 -6.03
N ARG A 80 -3.37 -3.17 -7.17
CA ARG A 80 -3.85 -3.76 -8.40
C ARG A 80 -3.87 -5.27 -8.29
N MET A 81 -4.99 -5.87 -8.67
CA MET A 81 -5.21 -7.31 -8.56
C MET A 81 -5.00 -8.03 -9.90
N PRO A 82 -4.50 -9.29 -9.89
CA PRO A 82 -4.35 -10.09 -11.09
C PRO A 82 -5.71 -10.58 -11.61
N TYR A 83 -6.31 -9.76 -12.46
CA TYR A 83 -7.63 -9.97 -13.07
C TYR A 83 -7.67 -9.47 -14.53
N PRO A 84 -8.49 -10.04 -15.44
CA PRO A 84 -8.51 -9.65 -16.86
C PRO A 84 -8.93 -8.19 -17.10
N TYR A 85 -9.64 -7.61 -16.14
CA TYR A 85 -10.07 -6.21 -16.13
C TYR A 85 -9.46 -5.51 -14.91
N VAL A 86 -9.47 -4.17 -14.94
CA VAL A 86 -8.96 -3.37 -13.83
C VAL A 86 -9.76 -3.66 -12.56
N VAL A 87 -9.06 -4.15 -11.54
CA VAL A 87 -9.58 -4.32 -10.19
C VAL A 87 -8.50 -3.89 -9.22
N TYR A 88 -8.83 -2.96 -8.34
CA TYR A 88 -8.00 -2.56 -7.22
C TYR A 88 -8.63 -3.03 -5.93
N TYR A 89 -7.87 -3.79 -5.16
CA TYR A 89 -8.19 -4.11 -3.78
C TYR A 89 -7.71 -2.98 -2.88
N CYS A 90 -8.65 -2.21 -2.34
CA CYS A 90 -8.36 -1.11 -1.45
C CYS A 90 -8.62 -1.50 0.00
N HIS A 91 -7.69 -1.21 0.89
CA HIS A 91 -7.84 -1.47 2.31
C HIS A 91 -7.09 -0.47 3.21
N GLY A 92 -7.55 -0.40 4.47
CA GLY A 92 -6.97 0.41 5.53
C GLY A 92 -7.53 -0.04 6.89
N HIS A 93 -7.07 0.55 7.98
CA HIS A 93 -7.49 0.14 9.31
C HIS A 93 -7.71 1.35 10.24
N LYS A 94 -8.74 1.27 11.10
CA LYS A 94 -9.12 2.31 12.07
C LYS A 94 -8.03 2.65 13.07
N SER A 95 -7.20 1.68 13.45
CA SER A 95 -6.03 1.92 14.31
C SER A 95 -4.94 2.76 13.63
N GLY A 96 -5.13 3.08 12.35
CA GLY A 96 -4.16 3.79 11.53
C GLY A 96 -3.01 2.90 11.08
N ALA A 97 -2.27 3.43 10.11
CA ALA A 97 -0.97 2.97 9.70
C ALA A 97 -0.05 4.19 9.62
N ARG A 98 1.25 3.99 9.81
CA ARG A 98 2.22 5.06 9.57
C ARG A 98 2.57 5.08 8.10
N VAL A 99 2.49 6.25 7.48
CA VAL A 99 2.77 6.44 6.05
C VAL A 99 4.06 7.22 5.92
N PHE A 100 4.91 6.79 5.00
CA PHE A 100 6.18 7.43 4.70
C PHE A 100 6.29 7.69 3.21
N GLU A 101 6.89 8.81 2.84
CA GLU A 101 7.52 8.98 1.54
C GLU A 101 8.95 8.44 1.64
N VAL A 102 9.29 7.51 0.76
CA VAL A 102 10.62 6.91 0.72
C VAL A 102 11.30 7.19 -0.60
N SER A 103 12.62 7.22 -0.55
CA SER A 103 13.47 7.28 -1.72
C SER A 103 14.47 6.14 -1.65
N LEU A 104 14.38 5.25 -2.64
CA LEU A 104 15.17 4.05 -2.76
C LEU A 104 16.03 4.10 -4.02
N VAL A 105 17.19 3.49 -4.00
CA VAL A 105 18.05 3.29 -5.18
C VAL A 105 18.38 1.81 -5.33
N THR A 106 18.41 1.34 -6.58
CA THR A 106 18.89 -0.01 -6.91
C THR A 106 20.34 -0.19 -6.46
N ASP A 107 20.73 -1.42 -6.14
CA ASP A 107 22.10 -1.79 -5.77
C ASP A 107 23.15 -1.40 -6.83
N ASP A 108 22.78 -1.43 -8.11
CA ASP A 108 23.61 -0.95 -9.22
C ASP A 108 23.65 0.58 -9.39
N GLY A 109 22.90 1.33 -8.57
CA GLY A 109 22.85 2.79 -8.58
C GLY A 109 22.14 3.43 -9.77
N ARG A 110 21.59 2.65 -10.71
CA ARG A 110 21.08 3.18 -12.00
C ARG A 110 19.64 3.68 -11.94
N GLN A 111 18.86 3.24 -10.96
CA GLN A 111 17.43 3.53 -10.88
C GLN A 111 17.03 3.94 -9.47
N ARG A 112 16.42 5.13 -9.35
CA ARG A 112 15.81 5.63 -8.12
C ARG A 112 14.30 5.41 -8.16
N VAL A 113 13.72 5.07 -7.02
CA VAL A 113 12.29 4.90 -6.84
C VAL A 113 11.85 5.78 -5.68
N VAL A 114 10.87 6.66 -5.93
CA VAL A 114 10.27 7.51 -4.91
C VAL A 114 8.79 7.17 -4.79
N GLY A 115 8.31 6.84 -3.59
CA GLY A 115 6.94 6.38 -3.44
C GLY A 115 6.51 6.18 -1.99
N PRO A 116 5.27 5.76 -1.77
CA PRO A 116 4.76 5.50 -0.43
C PRO A 116 5.26 4.17 0.13
N ALA A 117 5.62 4.20 1.41
CA ALA A 117 5.78 3.03 2.26
C ALA A 117 4.79 3.14 3.43
N VAL A 118 4.29 1.98 3.88
CA VAL A 118 3.29 1.92 4.94
C VAL A 118 3.73 0.91 5.99
N CYS A 119 3.58 1.27 7.25
CA CYS A 119 3.81 0.40 8.39
C CYS A 119 2.51 0.17 9.16
N HIS A 120 2.07 -1.08 9.20
CA HIS A 120 0.98 -1.54 10.04
C HIS A 120 1.51 -1.79 11.46
N MET A 121 1.18 -0.86 12.36
CA MET A 121 1.70 -0.88 13.74
C MET A 121 1.01 -1.90 14.63
N ASN A 122 -0.24 -2.26 14.30
CA ASN A 122 -0.98 -3.31 14.99
C ASN A 122 -1.37 -4.40 13.99
N THR A 123 -0.81 -5.59 14.19
CA THR A 123 -1.04 -6.78 13.37
C THR A 123 -1.76 -7.89 14.14
N SER A 124 -2.32 -7.60 15.33
CA SER A 124 -2.92 -8.62 16.21
C SER A 124 -4.09 -9.36 15.59
N MET A 125 -4.86 -8.69 14.73
CA MET A 125 -6.04 -9.24 14.06
C MET A 125 -5.72 -9.87 12.70
N TRP A 126 -4.45 -9.86 12.29
CA TRP A 126 -4.05 -10.47 11.02
C TRP A 126 -4.05 -11.98 11.16
N ASN A 127 -4.37 -12.67 10.07
CA ASN A 127 -4.26 -14.13 10.01
C ASN A 127 -2.81 -14.55 10.34
N ALA A 128 -2.61 -15.43 11.30
CA ALA A 128 -1.30 -15.93 11.69
C ALA A 128 -0.52 -16.59 10.52
N ASP A 129 -1.24 -17.12 9.52
CA ASP A 129 -0.65 -17.68 8.30
C ASP A 129 -0.34 -16.64 7.21
N HIS A 130 -0.56 -15.34 7.48
CA HIS A 130 -0.30 -14.27 6.52
C HIS A 130 1.16 -14.28 6.06
N VAL A 131 1.38 -14.09 4.75
CA VAL A 131 2.70 -14.24 4.11
C VAL A 131 3.78 -13.35 4.75
N ALA A 132 3.39 -12.17 5.23
CA ALA A 132 4.31 -11.25 5.90
C ALA A 132 5.00 -11.88 7.12
N PHE A 133 4.28 -12.67 7.91
CA PHE A 133 4.82 -13.35 9.10
C PHE A 133 5.83 -14.45 8.73
N LYS A 134 5.63 -15.11 7.59
CA LYS A 134 6.55 -16.12 7.05
C LYS A 134 7.84 -15.50 6.52
N VAL A 135 7.72 -14.38 5.80
CA VAL A 135 8.86 -13.65 5.21
C VAL A 135 9.71 -12.98 6.30
N LEU A 136 9.05 -12.29 7.23
CA LEU A 136 9.73 -11.54 8.29
C LEU A 136 10.13 -12.40 9.49
N LYS A 137 9.64 -13.65 9.57
CA LYS A 137 9.86 -14.59 10.69
C LYS A 137 9.43 -14.00 12.04
N ILE A 138 8.24 -13.42 12.06
CA ILE A 138 7.61 -12.81 13.24
C ILE A 138 6.19 -13.33 13.40
N GLU A 139 5.62 -13.17 14.58
CA GLU A 139 4.22 -13.53 14.89
C GLU A 139 3.31 -12.28 14.90
N PRO A 140 1.98 -12.44 14.77
CA PRO A 140 1.04 -11.35 15.03
C PRO A 140 1.35 -10.60 16.33
N ARG A 141 1.17 -9.28 16.36
CA ARG A 141 1.44 -8.38 17.52
C ARG A 141 2.91 -8.22 17.92
N SER A 142 3.81 -9.12 17.53
CA SER A 142 5.22 -9.07 17.98
C SER A 142 6.01 -7.88 17.42
N ALA A 143 5.70 -7.44 16.19
CA ALA A 143 6.34 -6.29 15.56
C ALA A 143 5.42 -5.65 14.49
N PRO A 144 5.67 -4.38 14.12
CA PRO A 144 5.04 -3.75 12.96
C PRO A 144 5.42 -4.46 11.65
N VAL A 145 4.50 -4.47 10.70
CA VAL A 145 4.77 -4.94 9.33
C VAL A 145 4.79 -3.76 8.38
N CYS A 146 5.93 -3.52 7.74
CA CYS A 146 6.09 -2.44 6.77
C CYS A 146 6.26 -2.99 5.35
N HIS A 147 5.73 -2.27 4.36
CA HIS A 147 5.97 -2.58 2.94
C HIS A 147 5.91 -1.34 2.06
N PHE A 148 6.55 -1.45 0.89
CA PHE A 148 6.50 -0.46 -0.18
C PHE A 148 5.34 -0.73 -1.13
N PHE A 149 4.92 0.28 -1.88
CA PHE A 149 3.88 0.14 -2.90
C PHE A 149 4.52 -0.03 -4.30
N PRO A 150 4.18 -1.10 -5.03
CA PRO A 150 4.47 -1.23 -6.46
C PRO A 150 3.96 -0.06 -7.33
N LEU A 151 4.47 0.04 -8.56
CA LEU A 151 4.19 1.14 -9.50
C LEU A 151 2.73 1.28 -9.90
N ASP A 152 2.02 0.17 -9.94
CA ASP A 152 0.62 0.08 -10.31
C ASP A 152 -0.31 0.12 -9.09
N ASN A 153 0.20 0.51 -7.92
CA ASN A 153 -0.58 0.68 -6.71
C ASN A 153 -0.71 2.16 -6.32
N ILE A 154 -1.76 2.45 -5.56
CA ILE A 154 -2.18 3.81 -5.22
C ILE A 154 -2.36 3.90 -3.70
N VAL A 155 -1.95 5.01 -3.10
CA VAL A 155 -2.30 5.33 -1.70
C VAL A 155 -3.11 6.61 -1.68
N TRP A 156 -4.35 6.53 -1.21
CA TRP A 156 -5.19 7.69 -0.95
C TRP A 156 -4.90 8.22 0.46
N LEU A 157 -4.82 9.53 0.58
CA LEU A 157 -4.53 10.23 1.82
C LEU A 157 -5.58 11.28 2.12
N ALA A 158 -5.92 11.46 3.39
CA ALA A 158 -6.76 12.53 3.87
C ALA A 158 -6.20 13.08 5.19
N ASN A 159 -6.26 14.40 5.34
CA ASN A 159 -5.88 15.11 6.57
C ASN A 159 -7.07 15.17 7.54
#